data_AF-A0A6N8Z2I8-F1
#
_entry.id   AF-A0A6N8Z2I8-F1
#
_cell.length_a   1.000
_cell.length_b   1.000
_cell.length_c   1.000
_cell.angle_alpha   90.00
_cell.angle_beta   90.00
_cell.angle_gamma   90.00
#
_symmetry.space_group_name_H-M   'P 1'
#
loop_
_entity.id
_entity.type
_entity.pdbx_description
1 polymer ?
#
loop_
_entity_poly.entity_id
_entity_poly.type
_entity_poly.pdbx_seq_one_letter_code
_entity_poly.pdbx_strand_id
1 'polypeptide(L)'
;MGTANWINEYLPQLAAEGYQVTSEPDSEYNCIAYAAGETDRWWSHVERADYYWPEHASRTPSIQSLMEVFAGLGYEPCEDARYEPEFSKIALYADRQGHWTHAAVQLPGGEWSSKLGPDEDISHRAPESLDPDFYGGVHCLMRRPN
;
A
#
# COMPACT_ATOMS: atom_id res chain seq x y z
N MET A 1 2.04 -19.55 -17.04
CA MET A 1 3.41 -19.02 -17.23
C MET A 1 3.33 -17.53 -16.99
N GLY A 2 3.67 -16.95 -15.85
CA GLY A 2 4.14 -17.40 -14.55
C GLY A 2 4.28 -16.11 -13.75
N THR A 3 3.20 -15.69 -13.09
CA THR A 3 3.05 -14.39 -12.38
C THR A 3 4.18 -14.12 -11.40
N ALA A 4 4.79 -15.18 -10.85
CA ALA A 4 5.96 -15.11 -9.96
C ALA A 4 7.29 -14.71 -10.63
N ASN A 5 7.45 -14.80 -11.96
CA ASN A 5 8.77 -14.64 -12.58
C ASN A 5 9.31 -13.21 -12.49
N TRP A 6 8.45 -12.20 -12.67
CA TRP A 6 8.90 -10.81 -12.62
C TRP A 6 9.16 -10.38 -11.16
N ILE A 7 8.35 -10.82 -10.21
CA ILE A 7 8.54 -10.52 -8.77
C ILE A 7 9.92 -11.02 -8.32
N ASN A 8 10.30 -12.25 -8.70
CA ASN A 8 11.60 -12.80 -8.33
C ASN A 8 12.79 -12.07 -8.98
N GLU A 9 12.58 -11.43 -10.13
CA GLU A 9 13.62 -10.70 -10.87
C GLU A 9 13.77 -9.26 -10.35
N TYR A 10 12.65 -8.58 -10.06
CA TYR A 10 12.63 -7.14 -9.74
C TYR A 10 12.46 -6.85 -8.25
N LEU A 11 12.00 -7.80 -7.44
CA LEU A 11 11.81 -7.67 -5.98
C LEU A 11 12.55 -8.79 -5.24
N PRO A 12 13.89 -8.85 -5.34
CA PRO A 12 14.67 -9.98 -4.83
C PRO A 12 14.61 -10.12 -3.30
N GLN A 13 14.45 -9.02 -2.55
CA GLN A 13 14.27 -9.08 -1.09
C GLN A 13 12.94 -9.76 -0.73
N LEU A 14 11.85 -9.34 -1.37
CA LEU A 14 10.54 -9.95 -1.21
C LEU A 14 10.58 -11.46 -1.53
N ALA A 15 11.25 -11.83 -2.63
CA ALA A 15 11.42 -13.23 -3.01
C ALA A 15 12.24 -14.03 -1.98
N ALA A 16 13.29 -13.42 -1.40
CA ALA A 16 14.13 -14.05 -0.39
C ALA A 16 13.40 -14.25 0.96
N GLU A 17 12.57 -13.29 1.37
CA GLU A 17 11.80 -13.35 2.62
C GLU A 17 10.55 -14.24 2.50
N GLY A 18 10.08 -14.43 1.26
CA GLY A 18 8.93 -15.23 0.90
C GLY A 18 7.66 -14.38 0.83
N TYR A 19 6.90 -14.58 -0.25
CA TYR A 19 5.60 -13.97 -0.49
C TYR A 19 4.63 -15.01 -1.03
N GLN A 20 3.34 -14.70 -0.98
CA GLN A 20 2.30 -15.48 -1.63
C GLN A 20 1.50 -14.59 -2.56
N VAL A 21 1.28 -15.04 -3.81
CA VAL A 21 0.31 -14.41 -4.71
C VAL A 21 -1.09 -14.78 -4.24
N THR A 22 -1.95 -13.78 -4.06
CA THR A 22 -3.27 -13.94 -3.45
C THR A 22 -4.43 -13.59 -4.38
N SER A 23 -4.16 -12.98 -5.53
CA SER A 23 -5.15 -12.68 -6.57
C SER A 23 -4.56 -12.84 -7.98
N GLU A 24 -5.44 -12.85 -8.98
CA GLU A 24 -5.07 -12.64 -10.39
C GLU A 24 -4.81 -11.14 -10.64
N PRO A 25 -4.12 -10.77 -11.75
CA PRO A 25 -3.96 -9.38 -12.12
C PRO A 25 -5.29 -8.63 -12.25
N ASP A 26 -5.37 -7.44 -11.63
CA ASP A 26 -6.54 -6.58 -11.68
C ASP A 26 -6.14 -5.11 -11.82
N SER A 27 -6.67 -4.42 -12.82
CA SER A 27 -6.37 -3.01 -13.09
C SER A 27 -7.48 -2.05 -12.69
N GLU A 28 -8.58 -2.55 -12.11
CA GLU A 28 -9.71 -1.71 -11.66
C GLU A 28 -9.34 -0.84 -10.44
N TYR A 29 -8.38 -1.28 -9.63
CA TYR A 29 -7.94 -0.58 -8.43
C TYR A 29 -6.43 -0.65 -8.22
N ASN A 30 -5.91 0.25 -7.38
CA ASN A 30 -4.50 0.34 -7.03
C ASN A 30 -4.25 0.19 -5.53
N CYS A 31 -2.98 0.21 -5.12
CA CYS A 31 -2.58 0.08 -3.72
C CYS A 31 -3.22 1.08 -2.76
N ILE A 32 -3.47 2.31 -3.21
CA ILE A 32 -4.10 3.33 -2.38
C ILE A 32 -5.58 3.01 -2.17
N ALA A 33 -6.31 2.66 -3.24
CA ALA A 33 -7.69 2.21 -3.14
C ALA A 33 -7.82 0.96 -2.28
N TYR A 34 -6.95 -0.03 -2.50
CA TYR A 34 -6.91 -1.27 -1.74
C TYR A 34 -6.71 -1.00 -0.23
N ALA A 35 -5.78 -0.11 0.13
CA ALA A 35 -5.55 0.28 1.51
C ALA A 35 -6.71 1.09 2.12
N ALA A 36 -7.48 1.80 1.29
CA ALA A 36 -8.73 2.42 1.70
C ALA A 36 -9.89 1.41 1.86
N GLY A 37 -9.71 0.16 1.42
CA GLY A 37 -10.72 -0.89 1.44
C GLY A 37 -11.62 -0.91 0.20
N GLU A 38 -11.18 -0.31 -0.91
CA GLU A 38 -11.91 -0.25 -2.18
C GLU A 38 -11.19 -1.03 -3.27
N THR A 39 -11.95 -1.81 -4.04
CA THR A 39 -11.46 -2.58 -5.19
C THR A 39 -12.20 -2.26 -6.49
N ASP A 40 -12.96 -1.17 -6.52
CA ASP A 40 -13.84 -0.79 -7.65
C ASP A 40 -13.45 0.53 -8.33
N ARG A 41 -12.33 1.15 -7.90
CA ARG A 41 -11.83 2.40 -8.46
C ARG A 41 -10.35 2.64 -8.17
N TRP A 42 -9.77 3.56 -8.93
CA TRP A 42 -8.39 3.99 -8.77
C TRP A 42 -8.28 5.27 -7.91
N TRP A 43 -7.39 5.27 -6.92
CA TRP A 43 -7.14 6.45 -6.08
C TRP A 43 -5.82 7.11 -6.48
N SER A 44 -5.85 8.39 -6.90
CA SER A 44 -4.62 9.11 -7.26
C SER A 44 -4.79 10.63 -7.23
N HIS A 45 -3.72 11.32 -6.84
CA HIS A 45 -3.63 12.78 -6.87
C HIS A 45 -3.60 13.33 -8.32
N VAL A 46 -3.32 12.50 -9.33
CA VAL A 46 -3.32 12.94 -10.73
C VAL A 46 -4.75 13.27 -11.16
N GLU A 47 -5.00 14.46 -11.70
CA GLU A 47 -6.31 14.86 -12.22
C GLU A 47 -6.66 14.09 -13.49
N ARG A 48 -7.51 13.08 -13.33
CA ARG A 48 -8.14 12.31 -14.41
C ARG A 48 -9.57 11.98 -14.04
N ALA A 49 -10.43 11.86 -15.05
CA ALA A 49 -11.87 11.63 -14.87
C ALA A 49 -12.19 10.29 -14.19
N ASP A 50 -11.33 9.30 -14.34
CA ASP A 50 -11.47 7.94 -13.79
C ASP A 50 -10.79 7.75 -12.43
N TYR A 51 -10.12 8.78 -11.90
CA TYR A 51 -9.37 8.71 -10.64
C TYR A 51 -10.09 9.44 -9.52
N TYR A 52 -10.28 8.74 -8.41
CA TYR A 52 -10.79 9.31 -7.18
C TYR A 52 -9.65 9.95 -6.37
N TRP A 53 -9.94 11.09 -5.75
CA TRP A 53 -9.13 11.67 -4.68
C TRP A 53 -10.08 12.44 -3.76
N PRO A 54 -10.01 12.26 -2.43
CA PRO A 54 -10.95 12.91 -1.54
C PRO A 54 -10.68 14.41 -1.44
N GLU A 55 -11.76 15.21 -1.39
CA GLU A 55 -11.69 16.68 -1.38
C GLU A 55 -11.04 17.28 -0.12
N HIS A 56 -11.05 16.54 1.00
CA HIS A 56 -10.46 17.02 2.25
C HIS A 56 -8.93 16.95 2.26
N ALA A 57 -8.33 16.14 1.39
CA ALA A 57 -6.89 15.98 1.30
C ALA A 57 -6.33 16.90 0.23
N SER A 58 -5.15 17.46 0.49
CA SER A 58 -4.37 18.15 -0.53
C SER A 58 -4.19 17.21 -1.74
N ARG A 59 -4.27 17.72 -2.97
CA ARG A 59 -4.10 16.90 -4.19
C ARG A 59 -2.69 17.05 -4.74
N THR A 60 -1.72 16.40 -4.10
CA THR A 60 -0.30 16.48 -4.48
C THR A 60 0.37 15.12 -4.39
N PRO A 61 1.55 14.91 -5.00
CA PRO A 61 2.31 13.67 -4.81
C PRO A 61 2.91 13.54 -3.40
N SER A 62 2.84 14.56 -2.53
CA SER A 62 3.47 14.54 -1.20
C SER A 62 2.93 13.42 -0.32
N ILE A 63 3.80 12.74 0.41
CA ILE A 63 3.38 11.76 1.43
C ILE A 63 2.44 12.36 2.48
N GLN A 64 2.55 13.66 2.78
CA GLN A 64 1.62 14.35 3.69
C GLN A 64 0.20 14.38 3.14
N SER A 65 0.05 14.56 1.83
CA SER A 65 -1.24 14.52 1.14
C SER A 65 -1.88 13.13 1.23
N LEU A 66 -1.08 12.06 1.15
CA LEU A 66 -1.57 10.70 1.36
C LEU A 66 -1.92 10.43 2.84
N MET A 67 -1.16 10.97 3.79
CA MET A 67 -1.49 10.87 5.21
C MET A 67 -2.82 11.58 5.52
N GLU A 68 -3.10 12.74 4.91
CA GLU A 68 -4.40 13.44 5.02
C GLU A 68 -5.55 12.57 4.51
N VAL A 69 -5.36 11.88 3.38
CA VAL A 69 -6.34 10.92 2.84
C VAL A 69 -6.72 9.86 3.88
N PHE A 70 -5.73 9.20 4.47
CA PHE A 70 -5.98 8.14 5.44
C PHE A 70 -6.47 8.69 6.79
N ALA A 71 -6.04 9.89 7.19
CA ALA A 71 -6.60 10.57 8.34
C ALA A 71 -8.11 10.82 8.19
N GLY A 72 -8.57 11.20 7.00
CA GLY A 72 -10.00 11.32 6.69
C GLY A 72 -10.77 10.00 6.75
N LEU A 73 -10.07 8.86 6.67
CA LEU A 73 -10.63 7.51 6.86
C LEU A 73 -10.53 7.00 8.32
N GLY A 74 -10.14 7.87 9.25
CA GLY A 74 -10.02 7.58 10.67
C GLY A 74 -8.70 6.94 11.09
N TYR A 75 -7.71 6.91 10.20
CA TYR A 75 -6.37 6.42 10.55
C TYR A 75 -5.56 7.50 11.27
N GLU A 76 -4.80 7.08 12.27
CA GLU A 76 -3.85 7.92 12.99
C GLU A 76 -2.46 7.28 12.95
N PRO A 77 -1.36 8.06 12.94
CA PRO A 77 -0.01 7.52 13.01
C PRO A 77 0.19 6.57 14.20
N CYS A 78 0.93 5.48 14.00
CA CYS A 78 1.28 4.55 15.06
C CYS A 78 2.76 4.17 15.03
N GLU A 79 3.27 3.68 16.15
CA GLU A 79 4.72 3.50 16.36
C GLU A 79 5.28 2.25 15.70
N ASP A 80 4.49 1.19 15.55
CA ASP A 80 5.00 -0.11 15.13
C ASP A 80 4.02 -0.96 14.32
N ALA A 81 4.61 -1.94 13.62
CA ALA A 81 3.94 -2.90 12.77
C ALA A 81 3.41 -4.13 13.53
N ARG A 82 3.39 -4.15 14.87
CA ARG A 82 2.88 -5.31 15.62
C ARG A 82 1.39 -5.48 15.36
N TYR A 83 0.97 -6.72 15.16
CA TYR A 83 -0.44 -7.03 14.97
C TYR A 83 -1.23 -6.75 16.26
N GLU A 84 -2.29 -5.96 16.13
CA GLU A 84 -3.25 -5.67 17.19
C GLU A 84 -4.65 -6.01 16.66
N PRO A 85 -5.36 -7.01 17.20
CA PRO A 85 -6.61 -7.50 16.60
C PRO A 85 -7.77 -6.49 16.64
N GLU A 86 -7.67 -5.45 17.47
CA GLU A 86 -8.66 -4.36 17.59
C GLU A 86 -8.41 -3.22 16.58
N PHE A 87 -7.32 -3.29 15.81
CA PHE A 87 -6.92 -2.23 14.89
C PHE A 87 -6.66 -2.75 13.48
N SER A 88 -7.10 -1.96 12.50
CA SER A 88 -6.63 -2.06 11.12
C SER A 88 -5.37 -1.22 10.97
N LYS A 89 -4.30 -1.76 10.38
CA LYS A 89 -3.06 -1.03 10.15
C LYS A 89 -2.72 -0.94 8.67
N ILE A 90 -2.08 0.17 8.29
CA ILE A 90 -1.53 0.40 6.97
C ILE A 90 -0.09 0.92 7.08
N ALA A 91 0.69 0.70 6.03
CA ALA A 91 2.01 1.26 5.83
C ALA A 91 1.96 2.15 4.59
N LEU A 92 2.43 3.39 4.71
CA LEU A 92 2.53 4.33 3.60
C LEU A 92 3.99 4.47 3.20
N TYR A 93 4.26 4.42 1.91
CA TYR A 93 5.62 4.42 1.37
C TYR A 93 5.89 5.72 0.62
N ALA A 94 7.13 6.18 0.67
CA ALA A 94 7.57 7.35 -0.07
C ALA A 94 8.96 7.17 -0.69
N ASP A 95 9.18 7.86 -1.80
CA ASP A 95 10.50 8.01 -2.41
C ASP A 95 11.38 9.00 -1.63
N ARG A 96 12.63 9.16 -2.08
CA ARG A 96 13.60 10.10 -1.47
C ARG A 96 13.23 11.58 -1.60
N GLN A 97 12.27 11.92 -2.46
CA GLN A 97 11.74 13.28 -2.62
C GLN A 97 10.55 13.54 -1.69
N GLY A 98 10.10 12.52 -0.95
CA GLY A 98 8.92 12.59 -0.09
C GLY A 98 7.62 12.47 -0.87
N HIS A 99 7.65 11.96 -2.09
CA HIS A 99 6.43 11.63 -2.83
C HIS A 99 5.96 10.23 -2.45
N TRP A 100 4.66 10.07 -2.26
CA TRP A 100 4.10 8.75 -2.00
C TRP A 100 4.22 7.86 -3.23
N THR A 101 4.46 6.57 -2.97
CA THR A 101 4.73 5.56 -4.01
C THR A 101 3.87 4.32 -3.85
N HIS A 102 3.52 3.95 -2.61
CA HIS A 102 2.79 2.73 -2.32
C HIS A 102 2.02 2.80 -1.00
N ALA A 103 1.10 1.86 -0.81
CA ALA A 103 0.46 1.57 0.47
C ALA A 103 0.26 0.05 0.63
N ALA A 104 0.45 -0.46 1.85
CA ALA A 104 0.22 -1.85 2.22
C ALA A 104 -0.71 -1.94 3.43
N VAL A 105 -1.46 -3.04 3.54
CA VAL A 105 -2.44 -3.29 4.61
C VAL A 105 -1.98 -4.45 5.47
N GLN A 106 -2.09 -4.34 6.80
CA GLN A 106 -1.85 -5.48 7.67
C GLN A 106 -3.07 -6.42 7.69
N LEU A 107 -2.85 -7.68 7.39
CA LEU A 107 -3.84 -8.75 7.45
C LEU A 107 -4.02 -9.28 8.88
N PRO A 108 -5.16 -9.92 9.18
CA PRO A 108 -5.32 -10.71 10.40
C PRO A 108 -4.19 -11.74 10.54
N GLY A 109 -3.47 -11.70 11.66
CA GLY A 109 -2.31 -12.55 11.91
C GLY A 109 -0.96 -11.85 11.70
N GLY A 110 -0.95 -10.61 11.20
CA GLY A 110 0.23 -9.74 11.18
C GLY A 110 1.05 -9.76 9.89
N GLU A 111 0.69 -10.61 8.93
CA GLU A 111 1.19 -10.47 7.56
C GLU A 111 0.70 -9.16 6.93
N TRP A 112 1.33 -8.76 5.83
CA TRP A 112 1.05 -7.55 5.10
C TRP A 112 0.62 -7.89 3.69
N SER A 113 -0.33 -7.13 3.14
CA SER A 113 -0.86 -7.27 1.79
C SER A 113 -0.56 -6.03 0.96
N SER A 114 -0.13 -6.26 -0.28
CA SER A 114 0.21 -5.21 -1.25
C SER A 114 -0.39 -5.50 -2.61
N LYS A 115 -1.09 -4.51 -3.18
CA LYS A 115 -1.50 -4.49 -4.60
C LYS A 115 -0.34 -3.99 -5.46
N LEU A 116 0.19 -4.81 -6.36
CA LEU A 116 1.34 -4.46 -7.19
C LEU A 116 0.90 -3.73 -8.47
N GLY A 117 0.52 -2.46 -8.36
CA GLY A 117 0.10 -1.66 -9.53
C GLY A 117 -1.13 -2.28 -10.22
N PRO A 118 -1.11 -2.54 -11.54
CA PRO A 118 -2.19 -3.23 -12.25
C PRO A 118 -2.11 -4.77 -12.19
N ASP A 119 -1.08 -5.33 -11.53
CA ASP A 119 -0.80 -6.77 -11.51
C ASP A 119 -1.48 -7.46 -10.30
N GLU A 120 -0.86 -8.46 -9.68
CA GLU A 120 -1.48 -9.24 -8.60
C GLU A 120 -1.40 -8.56 -7.22
N ASP A 121 -2.20 -9.07 -6.27
CA ASP A 121 -1.99 -8.86 -4.84
C ASP A 121 -1.05 -9.92 -4.27
N ILE A 122 -0.22 -9.51 -3.32
CA ILE A 122 0.67 -10.40 -2.59
C ILE A 122 0.48 -10.25 -1.08
N SER A 123 0.65 -11.35 -0.35
CA SER A 123 0.96 -11.31 1.08
C SER A 123 2.47 -11.47 1.32
N HIS A 124 2.98 -10.78 2.33
CA HIS A 124 4.38 -10.76 2.72
C HIS A 124 4.54 -10.48 4.22
N ARG A 125 5.74 -10.69 4.76
CA ARG A 125 5.94 -10.79 6.22
C ARG A 125 6.09 -9.44 6.92
N ALA A 126 6.63 -8.45 6.25
CA ALA A 126 6.96 -7.16 6.85
C ALA A 126 6.74 -6.03 5.84
N PRO A 127 6.29 -4.85 6.26
CA PRO A 127 6.11 -3.75 5.33
C PRO A 127 7.43 -3.35 4.65
N GLU A 128 8.58 -3.61 5.28
CA GLU A 128 9.91 -3.38 4.71
C GLU A 128 10.37 -4.43 3.70
N SER A 129 9.59 -5.49 3.44
CA SER A 129 9.93 -6.55 2.47
C SER A 129 9.92 -6.05 1.01
N LEU A 130 9.24 -4.94 0.73
CA LEU A 130 9.21 -4.35 -0.61
C LEU A 130 10.49 -3.56 -0.90
N ASP A 131 10.98 -3.67 -2.13
CA ASP A 131 12.20 -2.99 -2.55
C ASP A 131 12.03 -1.46 -2.53
N PRO A 132 12.84 -0.72 -1.76
CA PRO A 132 12.72 0.73 -1.62
C PRO A 132 13.06 1.51 -2.89
N ASP A 133 13.80 0.93 -3.83
CA ASP A 133 14.11 1.58 -5.10
C ASP A 133 12.93 1.50 -6.08
N PHE A 134 12.00 0.54 -5.89
CA PHE A 134 10.78 0.41 -6.69
C PHE A 134 9.54 1.02 -6.03
N TYR A 135 9.30 0.69 -4.75
CA TYR A 135 8.09 1.08 -4.03
C TYR A 135 8.32 2.17 -2.99
N GLY A 136 9.53 2.71 -2.88
CA GLY A 136 9.89 3.64 -1.82
C GLY A 136 10.07 2.93 -0.47
N GLY A 137 10.56 3.65 0.53
CA GLY A 137 10.67 3.15 1.89
C GLY A 137 9.38 3.36 2.68
N VAL A 138 9.13 2.51 3.68
CA VAL A 138 8.06 2.74 4.67
C VAL A 138 8.31 4.11 5.33
N HIS A 139 7.41 5.05 5.08
CA HIS A 139 7.48 6.41 5.62
C HIS A 139 6.76 6.50 6.96
N CYS A 140 5.56 5.94 7.05
CA CYS A 140 4.81 5.89 8.29
C CYS A 140 3.87 4.69 8.34
N LEU A 141 3.57 4.27 9.57
CA LEU A 141 2.50 3.32 9.86
C LEU A 141 1.33 4.10 10.41
N MET A 142 0.11 3.72 10.02
CA MET A 142 -1.11 4.30 10.57
C MET A 142 -2.06 3.19 10.98
N ARG A 143 -2.92 3.47 11.96
CA ARG A 143 -3.93 2.53 12.43
C ARG A 143 -5.27 3.21 12.67
N ARG A 144 -6.35 2.44 12.57
CA ARG A 144 -7.69 2.84 13.03
C ARG A 144 -8.34 1.72 13.83
N PRO A 145 -9.22 2.01 14.79
CA PRO A 145 -10.05 0.99 15.42
C PRO A 145 -10.90 0.26 14.37
N ASN A 146 -11.12 -1.05 14.59
CA ASN A 146 -12.01 -1.86 13.76
C ASN A 146 -13.50 -1.52 13.95
#